data_AF-A0A1Y0RHE9-F1
#
_entry.id   AF-A0A1Y0RHE9-F1
#
_cell.length_a   1.000
_cell.length_b   1.000
_cell.length_c   1.000
_cell.angle_alpha   90.00
_cell.angle_beta   90.00
_cell.angle_gamma   90.00
#
_symmetry.space_group_name_H-M   'P 1'
#
loop_
_entity.id
_entity.type
_entity.pdbx_description
1 polymer ?
#
loop_
_entity_poly.entity_id
_entity_poly.type
_entity_poly.pdbx_seq_one_letter_code
_entity_poly.pdbx_strand_id
1 'polypeptide(L)'
;MVGLATDVRLCLAAISAVSGGYVAYAIVDVFRILNPRIEQAAWLQMMQASVSHLDLVDFTAQVHRDYTKELGQQLRAMVAQRLGLQQRLFKVSELSL
;
A
#
# COMPACT_ATOMS: atom_id res chain seq x y z
N MET A 1 -3.00 -7.52 -0.97
CA MET A 1 -4.16 -7.81 -1.86
C MET A 1 -4.76 -6.48 -2.32
N VAL A 2 -5.33 -6.40 -3.53
CA VAL A 2 -6.03 -5.21 -4.07
C VAL A 2 -7.37 -5.66 -4.67
N GLY A 3 -8.50 -4.97 -4.42
CA GLY A 3 -9.83 -5.40 -4.88
C GLY A 3 -10.99 -4.47 -4.49
N LEU A 4 -12.10 -4.53 -5.23
CA LEU A 4 -13.30 -3.73 -4.99
C LEU A 4 -14.16 -4.37 -3.88
N ALA A 5 -14.75 -3.54 -2.99
CA ALA A 5 -15.42 -3.92 -1.75
C ALA A 5 -14.47 -4.46 -0.65
N THR A 6 -13.68 -3.55 -0.09
CA THR A 6 -12.74 -3.78 1.03
C THR A 6 -13.41 -4.43 2.24
N ASP A 7 -14.68 -4.12 2.47
CA ASP A 7 -15.48 -4.60 3.58
C ASP A 7 -15.81 -6.08 3.53
N VAL A 8 -15.97 -6.64 2.33
CA VAL A 8 -16.34 -8.04 2.19
C VAL A 8 -15.16 -8.86 1.70
N ARG A 9 -14.72 -8.66 0.45
CA ARG A 9 -13.77 -9.59 -0.19
C ARG A 9 -12.37 -9.45 0.36
N LEU A 10 -11.93 -8.21 0.59
CA LEU A 10 -10.58 -7.98 1.09
C LEU A 10 -10.48 -8.36 2.57
N CYS A 11 -11.43 -7.90 3.39
CA CYS A 11 -11.46 -8.20 4.82
C CYS A 11 -11.46 -9.72 5.06
N LEU A 12 -12.40 -10.46 4.44
CA LEU A 12 -12.49 -11.91 4.61
C LEU A 12 -11.24 -12.64 4.13
N ALA A 13 -10.68 -12.25 2.98
CA ALA A 13 -9.49 -12.91 2.45
C ALA A 13 -8.24 -12.61 3.28
N ALA A 14 -8.07 -11.39 3.78
CA ALA A 14 -6.95 -11.00 4.62
C ALA A 14 -6.99 -11.76 5.97
N ILE A 15 -8.16 -11.81 6.61
CA ILE A 15 -8.35 -12.56 7.86
C ILE A 15 -8.10 -14.06 7.63
N SER A 16 -8.61 -14.61 6.53
CA SER A 16 -8.37 -16.03 6.18
C SER A 16 -6.90 -16.32 5.93
N ALA A 17 -6.16 -15.40 5.29
CA ALA A 17 -4.73 -15.54 5.08
C ALA A 17 -3.96 -15.57 6.41
N VAL A 18 -4.30 -14.67 7.36
CA VAL A 18 -3.69 -14.71 8.70
C VAL A 18 -4.01 -16.01 9.43
N SER A 19 -5.26 -16.47 9.38
CA SER A 19 -5.65 -17.75 9.98
C SER A 19 -4.93 -18.94 9.34
N GLY A 20 -4.51 -18.83 8.08
CA GLY A 20 -3.69 -19.82 7.38
C GLY A 20 -2.19 -19.72 7.69
N GLY A 21 -1.77 -18.82 8.57
CA GLY A 21 -0.37 -18.61 8.97
C GLY A 21 0.43 -17.67 8.07
N TYR A 22 -0.21 -16.95 7.15
CA TYR A 22 0.46 -15.97 6.29
C TYR A 22 0.54 -14.59 6.95
N VAL A 23 1.58 -13.84 6.62
CA VAL A 23 1.66 -12.41 6.95
C VAL A 23 0.86 -11.62 5.90
N ALA A 24 -0.18 -10.92 6.34
CA ALA A 24 -1.06 -10.16 5.46
C ALA A 24 -0.85 -8.65 5.62
N TYR A 25 -0.72 -7.97 4.48
CA TYR A 25 -0.69 -6.51 4.38
C TYR A 25 -1.86 -6.01 3.52
N ALA A 26 -2.63 -5.07 4.07
CA ALA A 26 -3.73 -4.39 3.39
C ALA A 26 -3.27 -2.99 2.93
N ILE A 27 -3.31 -2.73 1.62
CA ILE A 27 -2.84 -1.46 1.03
C ILE A 27 -3.99 -0.46 0.89
N VAL A 28 -4.24 0.33 1.93
CA VAL A 28 -5.52 1.02 2.15
C VAL A 28 -5.87 2.10 1.12
N ASP A 29 -4.87 2.76 0.53
CA ASP A 29 -5.06 3.90 -0.36
C ASP A 29 -5.49 3.52 -1.79
N VAL A 30 -5.41 2.23 -2.16
CA VAL A 30 -5.74 1.71 -3.51
C VAL A 30 -7.20 1.30 -3.61
N PHE A 31 -7.90 1.20 -2.49
CA PHE A 31 -9.27 0.75 -2.46
C PHE A 31 -10.25 1.88 -2.69
N ARG A 32 -11.35 1.57 -3.37
CA ARG A 32 -12.53 2.43 -3.42
C ARG A 32 -13.69 1.67 -2.80
N ILE A 33 -14.28 2.26 -1.78
CA ILE A 33 -15.42 1.70 -1.04
C ILE A 33 -16.60 2.66 -1.20
N LEU A 34 -17.80 2.11 -1.08
CA LEU A 34 -19.06 2.83 -1.24
C LEU A 34 -19.30 3.86 -0.12
N ASN A 35 -18.72 3.66 1.06
CA ASN A 35 -18.93 4.49 2.25
C ASN A 35 -17.70 4.44 3.20
N PRO A 36 -17.19 5.59 3.68
CA PRO A 36 -16.05 5.65 4.61
C PRO A 36 -16.30 4.99 5.97
N ARG A 37 -17.56 4.91 6.44
CA ARG A 37 -17.87 4.21 7.70
C ARG A 37 -17.68 2.70 7.56
N ILE A 38 -18.06 2.16 6.41
CA ILE A 38 -17.90 0.74 6.09
C ILE A 38 -16.41 0.40 5.94
N GLU A 39 -15.64 1.31 5.34
CA GLU A 39 -14.18 1.23 5.26
C GLU A 39 -13.51 1.14 6.62
N GLN A 40 -13.82 2.08 7.52
CA GLN A 40 -13.24 2.11 8.86
C GLN A 40 -13.59 0.86 9.67
N ALA A 41 -14.83 0.38 9.56
CA ALA A 41 -15.24 -0.87 10.20
C ALA A 41 -14.44 -2.07 9.69
N ALA A 42 -14.20 -2.16 8.37
CA ALA A 42 -13.40 -3.21 7.77
C ALA A 42 -11.93 -3.14 8.23
N TRP A 43 -11.35 -1.95 8.30
CA TRP A 43 -9.99 -1.75 8.81
C TRP A 43 -9.87 -2.20 10.27
N LEU A 44 -10.85 -1.86 11.11
CA LEU A 44 -10.87 -2.30 12.50
C LEU A 44 -10.90 -3.83 12.62
N GLN A 45 -11.71 -4.52 11.81
CA GLN A 45 -11.75 -5.99 11.80
C GLN A 45 -10.42 -6.60 11.35
N MET A 46 -9.82 -6.05 10.29
CA MET A 46 -8.52 -6.50 9.80
C MET A 46 -7.40 -6.24 10.83
N MET A 47 -7.41 -5.09 11.51
CA MET A 47 -6.43 -4.78 12.57
C MET A 47 -6.56 -5.74 13.75
N GLN A 48 -7.78 -6.08 14.18
CA GLN A 48 -8.02 -7.07 15.23
C GLN A 48 -7.49 -8.46 14.84
N ALA A 49 -7.53 -8.79 13.55
CA ALA A 49 -6.95 -10.02 13.00
C ALA A 49 -5.45 -9.89 12.68
N SER A 50 -4.73 -8.90 13.22
CA SER A 50 -3.29 -8.70 13.02
C SER A 50 -2.86 -8.44 11.56
N VAL A 51 -3.75 -7.97 10.70
CA VAL A 51 -3.42 -7.51 9.35
C VAL A 51 -2.82 -6.10 9.44
N SER A 52 -1.62 -5.92 8.88
CA SER A 52 -0.96 -4.61 8.86
C SER A 52 -1.54 -3.73 7.75
N HIS A 53 -1.89 -2.49 8.09
CA HIS A 53 -2.42 -1.51 7.15
C HIS A 53 -1.29 -0.60 6.69
N LEU A 54 -1.11 -0.49 5.38
CA LEU A 54 -0.07 0.33 4.75
C LEU A 54 -0.71 1.15 3.64
N ASP A 55 -0.14 2.30 3.32
CA ASP A 55 -0.38 2.92 2.02
C ASP A 55 0.54 2.28 0.95
N LEU A 56 0.32 2.58 -0.33
CA LEU A 56 1.14 1.99 -1.39
C LEU A 56 2.57 2.53 -1.36
N VAL A 57 2.77 3.76 -0.90
CA VAL A 57 4.09 4.38 -0.84
C VAL A 57 4.95 3.62 0.16
N ASP A 58 4.44 3.44 1.38
CA ASP A 58 5.03 2.63 2.45
C ASP A 58 5.26 1.19 2.02
N PHE A 59 4.28 0.59 1.33
CA PHE A 59 4.43 -0.76 0.80
C PHE A 59 5.60 -0.86 -0.19
N THR A 60 5.68 0.05 -1.16
CA THR A 60 6.79 0.06 -2.13
C THR A 60 8.14 0.32 -1.46
N ALA A 61 8.17 1.17 -0.42
CA ALA A 61 9.37 1.45 0.34
C ALA A 61 9.89 0.22 1.10
N GLN A 62 8.98 -0.53 1.73
CA GLN A 62 9.32 -1.73 2.48
C GLN A 62 9.78 -2.88 1.58
N VAL A 63 9.12 -3.06 0.44
CA VAL A 63 9.45 -4.14 -0.51
C VAL A 63 10.77 -3.86 -1.22
N HIS A 64 10.99 -2.62 -1.66
CA HIS A 64 12.11 -2.33 -2.53
C HIS A 64 13.41 -2.04 -1.77
N ARG A 65 13.34 -1.32 -0.63
CA ARG A 65 14.45 -0.89 0.25
C ARG A 65 15.61 -0.11 -0.39
N ASP A 66 15.84 -0.23 -1.70
CA ASP A 66 16.97 0.36 -2.44
C ASP A 66 16.50 0.91 -3.78
N TYR A 67 16.13 2.19 -3.78
CA TYR A 67 15.59 2.88 -4.95
C TYR A 67 16.62 3.29 -6.02
N THR A 68 17.89 2.90 -5.87
CA THR A 68 18.94 3.23 -6.83
C THR A 68 18.92 2.31 -8.06
N LYS A 69 18.40 1.10 -7.90
CA LYS A 69 18.29 0.08 -8.94
C LYS A 69 17.18 0.40 -9.94
N GLU A 70 17.24 -0.19 -11.13
CA GLU A 70 16.30 0.04 -12.23
C GLU A 70 14.83 -0.11 -11.81
N LEU A 71 14.49 -1.21 -11.13
CA LEU A 71 13.15 -1.44 -10.59
C LEU A 71 12.73 -0.34 -9.59
N GLY A 72 13.66 0.20 -8.83
CA GLY A 72 13.42 1.28 -7.87
C GLY A 72 13.12 2.60 -8.53
N GLN A 73 13.81 2.89 -9.62
CA GLN A 73 13.53 4.06 -10.44
C GLN A 73 12.12 3.96 -11.07
N GLN A 74 11.72 2.77 -11.52
CA GLN A 74 10.36 2.50 -12.02
C GLN A 74 9.30 2.67 -10.92
N LEU A 75 9.53 2.12 -9.73
CA LEU A 75 8.63 2.26 -8.58
C LEU A 75 8.50 3.72 -8.12
N ARG A 76 9.61 4.48 -8.10
CA ARG A 76 9.59 5.93 -7.85
C ARG A 76 8.73 6.67 -8.86
N ALA A 77 8.87 6.36 -10.15
CA ALA A 77 8.07 6.98 -11.19
C ALA A 77 6.58 6.69 -11.00
N MET A 78 6.22 5.45 -10.65
CA MET A 78 4.85 5.05 -10.35
C MET A 78 4.27 5.81 -9.13
N VAL A 79 5.03 5.89 -8.04
CA VAL A 79 4.62 6.63 -6.83
C VAL A 79 4.48 8.12 -7.12
N ALA A 80 5.42 8.72 -7.84
CA ALA A 80 5.39 10.13 -8.23
C ALA A 80 4.13 10.46 -9.05
N GLN A 81 3.81 9.62 -10.03
CA GLN A 81 2.60 9.77 -10.86
C GLN A 81 1.33 9.74 -10.01
N ARG A 82 1.26 8.81 -9.05
CA ARG A 82 0.07 8.64 -8.20
C ARG A 82 -0.14 9.78 -7.21
N LEU A 83 0.94 10.34 -6.68
CA LEU A 83 0.90 11.48 -5.76
C LEU A 83 0.74 12.83 -6.50
N GLY A 84 0.70 12.84 -7.84
CA GLY A 84 0.70 14.08 -8.62
C GLY A 84 1.98 14.90 -8.47
N LEU A 85 3.05 14.30 -7.98
CA LEU A 85 4.33 14.97 -7.78
C LEU A 85 5.08 15.02 -9.11
N GLN A 86 5.62 16.20 -9.44
CA GLN A 86 6.49 16.31 -10.60
C GLN A 86 7.75 15.48 -10.39
N GLN A 87 8.21 14.76 -11.42
CA GLN A 87 9.43 13.94 -11.39
C GLN A 87 10.68 14.73 -10.95
N ARG A 88 10.66 16.07 -11.05
CA ARG A 88 11.74 16.97 -10.62
C ARG A 88 12.04 16.90 -9.12
N LEU A 89 11.09 16.53 -8.26
CA LEU A 89 11.30 16.43 -6.80
C LEU A 89 12.20 15.26 -6.40
N PHE A 90 12.36 14.25 -7.27
CA PHE A 90 13.23 13.11 -7.01
C PHE A 90 14.66 13.29 -7.57
N LYS A 91 14.92 14.40 -8.27
CA LYS A 91 16.22 14.79 -8.82
C LYS A 91 17.08 15.49 -7.75
N VAL A 92 17.25 14.87 -6.59
CA VAL A 92 18.09 15.40 -5.48
C VAL A 92 19.44 14.68 -5.39
N SER A 93 19.73 13.72 -6.27
CA SER A 93 21.03 13.04 -6.32
C SER A 93 22.08 13.71 -7.21
N GLU A 94 21.81 14.90 -7.77
CA GLU A 94 22.80 15.71 -8.52
C GLU A 94 23.25 16.98 -7.75
N LEU A 95 22.86 17.14 -6.48
CA LEU A 95 23.25 18.27 -5.64
C LEU A 95 23.88 17.79 -4.32
N SER A 96 25.01 17.08 -4.45
CA SER A 96 26.01 17.00 -3.38
C SER A 96 27.40 17.01 -4.01
N LEU A 97 28.06 18.17 -3.87
CA LEU A 97 29.52 18.32 -3.79
C LEU A 97 30.11 17.35 -2.74
#